data_AF-A0A932Y1Z9-F1
#
_entry.id   AF-A0A932Y1Z9-F1
#
_cell.length_a   1.000
_cell.length_b   1.000
_cell.length_c   1.000
_cell.angle_alpha   90.00
_cell.angle_beta   90.00
_cell.angle_gamma   90.00
#
_symmetry.space_group_name_H-M   'P 1'
#
loop_
_entity.id
_entity.type
_entity.pdbx_description
1 polymer ?
#
loop_
_entity_poly.entity_id
_entity_poly.type
_entity_poly.pdbx_seq_one_letter_code
_entity_poly.pdbx_strand_id
1 'polypeptide(L)'
;MNFLGLTLWLLIAYALLFFLRFSLAGQFVGLSLLLTRHAQPGRILFNLLLFPGVLVHELSHFFMAATLGVPTGEITIFPHQDQGEKHLGSVKIAHTDPLRESLIGAAPLLVSSLLLVALSRWQFPTLFASNLSLISPLNLLTNLYAKLQSPLTWLWFYLTFTIANTMFTSQSDRRAWPFIVGLVLMLIVFFSALNLVQSLGAIILEASTQVISELNIAFTLTIAVDLFLLSFLTLLSRVVSWITGRKLASW
;
A
#
# COMPACT_ATOMS: atom_id res chain seq x y z
N MET A 1 -8.30 -21.05 2.94
CA MET A 1 -9.28 -20.21 3.67
C MET A 1 -10.51 -20.03 2.79
N ASN A 2 -11.70 -19.94 3.37
CA ASN A 2 -12.89 -19.54 2.59
C ASN A 2 -12.79 -18.06 2.20
N PHE A 3 -13.58 -17.63 1.20
CA PHE A 3 -13.58 -16.26 0.70
C PHE A 3 -13.75 -15.22 1.82
N LEU A 4 -14.68 -15.47 2.75
CA LEU A 4 -14.92 -14.58 3.89
C LEU A 4 -13.66 -14.38 4.76
N GLY A 5 -12.95 -15.46 5.09
CA GLY A 5 -11.72 -15.38 5.88
C GLY A 5 -10.60 -14.63 5.17
N LEU A 6 -10.47 -14.81 3.85
CA LEU A 6 -9.50 -14.07 3.03
C LEU A 6 -9.81 -12.57 3.02
N THR A 7 -11.07 -12.20 2.84
CA THR A 7 -11.51 -10.80 2.84
C THR A 7 -11.33 -10.14 4.21
N LEU A 8 -11.68 -10.83 5.30
CA LEU A 8 -11.47 -10.33 6.65
C LEU A 8 -9.98 -10.09 6.94
N TRP A 9 -9.11 -11.03 6.56
CA TRP A 9 -7.68 -10.85 6.72
C TRP A 9 -7.16 -9.67 5.90
N LEU A 10 -7.63 -9.49 4.66
CA LEU A 10 -7.23 -8.36 3.81
C LEU A 10 -7.55 -7.02 4.49
N LEU A 11 -8.74 -6.88 5.05
CA LEU A 11 -9.17 -5.66 5.75
C LEU A 11 -8.33 -5.41 7.01
N ILE A 12 -8.08 -6.45 7.80
CA ILE A 12 -7.23 -6.37 9.00
C ILE A 12 -5.80 -5.98 8.60
N ALA A 13 -5.24 -6.64 7.59
CA ALA A 13 -3.88 -6.38 7.12
C ALA A 13 -3.73 -4.96 6.57
N TYR A 14 -4.70 -4.48 5.79
CA TYR A 14 -4.74 -3.10 5.31
C TYR A 14 -4.78 -2.09 6.47
N ALA A 15 -5.62 -2.34 7.49
CA ALA A 15 -5.66 -1.50 8.69
C ALA A 15 -4.34 -1.53 9.48
N LEU A 16 -3.72 -2.70 9.63
CA LEU A 16 -2.43 -2.83 10.31
C LEU A 16 -1.34 -2.07 9.59
N LEU A 17 -1.20 -2.23 8.27
CA LEU A 17 -0.27 -1.46 7.45
C LEU A 17 -0.52 0.05 7.60
N PHE A 18 -1.79 0.46 7.68
CA PHE A 18 -2.13 1.87 7.91
C PHE A 18 -1.54 2.40 9.21
N PHE A 19 -1.63 1.65 10.31
CA PHE A 19 -1.06 2.09 11.59
C PHE A 19 0.47 1.96 11.63
N LEU A 20 1.01 0.87 11.06
CA LEU A 20 2.45 0.59 11.06
C LEU A 20 3.24 1.68 10.32
N ARG A 21 2.71 2.20 9.20
CA ARG A 21 3.39 3.29 8.47
C ARG A 21 3.56 4.56 9.32
N PHE A 22 2.57 4.91 10.14
CA PHE A 22 2.67 6.09 11.02
C PHE A 22 3.67 5.85 12.15
N SER A 23 3.65 4.65 12.72
CA SER A 23 4.63 4.24 13.73
C SER A 23 6.06 4.29 13.18
N LEU A 24 6.28 3.80 11.95
CA LEU A 24 7.58 3.84 11.29
C LEU A 24 8.04 5.27 11.06
N ALA A 25 7.19 6.12 10.47
CA ALA A 25 7.49 7.54 10.29
C ALA A 25 7.88 8.21 11.62
N GLY A 26 7.17 7.90 12.69
CA GLY A 26 7.47 8.35 14.05
C GLY A 26 8.86 7.94 14.54
N GLN A 27 9.26 6.68 14.31
CA GLN A 27 10.59 6.18 14.68
C GLN A 27 11.71 6.88 13.90
N PHE A 28 11.54 7.11 12.60
CA PHE A 28 12.52 7.86 11.79
C PHE A 28 12.69 9.30 12.28
N VAL A 29 11.57 9.97 12.59
CA VAL A 29 11.61 11.33 13.17
C VAL A 29 12.22 11.34 14.56
N GLY A 30 11.87 10.38 15.41
CA GLY A 30 12.41 10.24 16.77
C GLY A 30 13.92 10.03 16.77
N LEU A 31 14.42 9.10 15.96
CA LEU A 31 15.86 8.88 15.78
C LEU A 31 16.57 10.15 15.29
N SER A 32 15.99 10.84 14.31
CA SER A 32 16.54 12.10 13.81
C SER A 32 16.63 13.17 14.90
N LEU A 33 15.60 13.30 15.75
CA LEU A 33 15.61 14.24 16.87
C LEU A 33 16.68 13.89 17.91
N LEU A 34 16.87 12.60 18.22
CA LEU A 34 17.90 12.15 19.15
C LEU A 34 19.31 12.49 18.63
N LEU A 35 19.57 12.21 17.35
CA LEU A 35 20.89 12.39 16.73
C LEU A 35 21.18 13.85 16.38
N THR A 36 20.26 14.53 15.69
CA THR A 36 20.49 15.83 15.05
C THR A 36 19.77 17.00 15.71
N ARG A 37 18.84 16.74 16.65
CA ARG A 37 17.90 17.74 17.21
C ARG A 37 16.92 18.35 16.21
N HIS A 38 16.90 17.86 14.98
CA HIS A 38 15.98 18.30 13.95
C HIS A 38 15.13 17.12 13.47
N ALA A 39 13.84 17.36 13.26
CA ALA A 39 12.92 16.36 12.73
C ALA A 39 13.08 16.17 11.21
N GLN A 40 13.60 17.18 10.51
CA GLN A 40 13.65 17.20 9.05
C GLN A 40 14.48 16.06 8.44
N PRO A 41 15.71 15.76 8.90
CA PRO A 41 16.49 14.66 8.32
C PRO A 41 15.77 13.31 8.37
N GLY A 42 15.09 13.00 9.48
CA GLY A 42 14.30 11.78 9.63
C GLY A 42 13.11 11.71 8.68
N ARG A 43 12.41 12.83 8.47
CA ARG A 43 11.32 12.91 7.48
C ARG A 43 11.83 12.71 6.06
N ILE A 44 12.94 13.36 5.71
CA ILE A 44 13.57 13.22 4.39
C ILE A 44 14.00 11.77 4.16
N LEU A 45 14.65 11.14 5.14
CA LEU A 45 15.10 9.76 5.02
C LEU A 45 13.93 8.79 4.84
N PHE A 46 12.86 8.96 5.62
CA PHE A 46 11.65 8.13 5.49
C PHE A 46 10.97 8.33 4.12
N ASN A 47 10.84 9.57 3.65
CA ASN A 47 10.26 9.85 2.35
C ASN A 47 11.13 9.33 1.20
N LEU A 48 12.45 9.43 1.31
CA LEU A 48 13.38 8.88 0.32
C LEU A 48 13.31 7.35 0.28
N LEU A 49 13.18 6.70 1.43
CA LEU A 49 12.98 5.26 1.53
C LEU A 49 11.70 4.83 0.80
N LEU A 50 10.60 5.55 0.99
CA LEU A 50 9.29 5.27 0.38
C LEU A 50 9.10 5.88 -1.02
N PHE A 51 10.12 6.56 -1.57
CA PHE A 51 10.01 7.33 -2.79
C PHE A 51 9.45 6.55 -4.01
N PRO A 52 9.86 5.30 -4.29
CA PRO A 52 9.27 4.54 -5.40
C PRO A 52 7.76 4.36 -5.25
N GLY A 53 7.29 4.10 -4.02
CA GLY A 53 5.88 3.97 -3.71
C GLY A 53 5.12 5.30 -3.83
N VAL A 54 5.73 6.42 -3.42
CA VAL A 54 5.14 7.76 -3.60
C VAL A 54 5.01 8.10 -5.07
N LEU A 55 6.02 7.75 -5.87
CA LEU A 55 5.98 7.95 -7.32
C LEU A 55 4.83 7.17 -7.96
N VAL A 56 4.67 5.89 -7.60
CA VAL A 56 3.52 5.08 -8.07
C VAL A 56 2.20 5.72 -7.64
N HIS A 57 2.10 6.21 -6.41
CA HIS A 57 0.90 6.87 -5.90
C HIS A 57 0.50 8.08 -6.75
N GLU A 58 1.41 9.06 -6.91
CA GLU A 58 1.11 10.30 -7.65
C GLU A 58 0.91 10.05 -9.14
N LEU A 59 1.67 9.13 -9.74
CA LEU A 59 1.47 8.74 -11.14
C LEU A 59 0.11 8.07 -11.35
N SER A 60 -0.41 7.35 -10.36
CA SER A 60 -1.74 6.74 -10.45
C SER A 60 -2.83 7.80 -10.58
N HIS A 61 -2.75 8.87 -9.77
CA HIS A 61 -3.64 10.03 -9.90
C HIS A 61 -3.51 10.67 -11.28
N PHE A 62 -2.29 10.92 -11.73
CA PHE A 62 -2.03 11.55 -13.02
C PHE A 62 -2.57 10.72 -14.19
N PHE A 63 -2.27 9.42 -14.23
CA PHE A 63 -2.73 8.56 -15.32
C PHE A 63 -4.25 8.41 -15.31
N MET A 64 -4.88 8.27 -14.14
CA MET A 64 -6.35 8.20 -14.06
C MET A 64 -7.00 9.51 -14.49
N ALA A 65 -6.44 10.66 -14.09
CA ALA A 65 -6.94 11.94 -14.55
C ALA A 65 -6.80 12.09 -16.08
N ALA A 66 -5.65 11.69 -16.64
CA ALA A 66 -5.41 11.73 -18.08
C ALA A 66 -6.36 10.81 -18.86
N THR A 67 -6.60 9.57 -18.40
CA THR A 67 -7.54 8.65 -19.06
C THR A 67 -8.98 9.13 -19.00
N LEU A 68 -9.35 9.87 -17.96
CA LEU A 68 -10.67 10.48 -17.79
C LEU A 68 -10.80 11.87 -18.43
N GLY A 69 -9.76 12.34 -19.13
CA GLY A 69 -9.73 13.65 -19.79
C GLY A 69 -9.82 14.83 -18.82
N VAL A 70 -9.36 14.65 -17.58
CA VAL A 70 -9.33 15.70 -16.56
C VAL A 70 -8.00 16.45 -16.64
N PRO A 71 -8.01 17.78 -16.81
CA PRO A 71 -6.78 18.57 -16.82
C PRO A 71 -5.98 18.41 -15.52
N THR A 72 -4.71 18.03 -15.66
CA THR A 72 -3.75 17.94 -14.56
C THR A 72 -2.84 19.16 -14.56
N GLY A 73 -2.58 19.70 -13.37
CA GLY A 73 -1.62 20.76 -13.15
C GLY A 73 -0.23 20.22 -12.79
N GLU A 74 0.54 21.03 -12.09
CA GLU A 74 1.89 20.65 -11.64
C GLU A 74 1.89 19.43 -10.73
N ILE A 75 2.83 18.51 -10.98
CA ILE A 75 3.12 17.36 -10.12
C ILE A 75 4.23 17.79 -9.15
N THR A 76 3.90 17.87 -7.87
CA THR A 76 4.87 18.20 -6.82
C THR A 76 5.22 16.92 -6.08
N ILE A 77 6.38 16.35 -6.36
CA ILE A 77 6.82 15.07 -5.77
C ILE A 77 7.48 15.27 -4.39
N PHE A 78 8.03 16.46 -4.14
CA PHE A 78 8.69 16.79 -2.88
C PHE A 78 7.77 17.57 -1.94
N PRO A 79 7.77 17.24 -0.63
CA PRO A 79 6.88 17.84 0.34
C PRO A 79 7.08 19.36 0.41
N HIS A 80 6.01 20.12 0.17
CA HIS A 80 5.94 21.55 0.42
C HIS A 80 4.95 21.79 1.56
N GLN A 81 5.34 22.65 2.48
CA GLN A 81 4.55 22.99 3.65
C GLN A 81 3.83 24.31 3.36
N ASP A 82 2.58 24.23 2.92
CA ASP A 82 1.73 25.40 2.74
C ASP A 82 0.56 25.35 3.73
N GLN A 83 0.40 26.43 4.50
CA GLN A 83 -0.79 26.75 5.31
C GLN A 83 -1.35 25.63 6.21
N GLY A 84 -0.50 24.86 6.87
CA GLY A 84 -0.91 23.96 7.95
C GLY A 84 -1.31 22.54 7.51
N GLU A 85 -1.44 22.27 6.21
CA GLU A 85 -1.59 20.91 5.68
C GLU A 85 -0.25 20.33 5.24
N LYS A 86 0.06 19.11 5.71
CA LYS A 86 1.28 18.39 5.36
C LYS A 86 1.03 17.59 4.08
N HIS A 87 1.44 18.12 2.94
CA HIS A 87 1.43 17.38 1.67
C HIS A 87 2.79 16.67 1.48
N LEU A 88 2.76 15.35 1.32
CA LEU A 88 3.95 14.51 1.08
C LEU A 88 4.34 14.46 -0.41
N GLY A 89 3.38 14.81 -1.26
CA GLY A 89 3.38 14.98 -2.70
C GLY A 89 1.97 15.45 -3.08
N SER A 90 1.79 16.12 -4.22
CA SER A 90 0.44 16.41 -4.73
C SER A 90 0.45 16.63 -6.24
N VAL A 91 -0.55 16.05 -6.91
CA VAL A 91 -0.95 16.43 -8.26
C VAL A 91 -2.13 17.38 -8.15
N LYS A 92 -1.99 18.61 -8.66
CA LYS A 92 -3.15 19.52 -8.75
C LYS A 92 -4.13 18.99 -9.79
N ILE A 93 -5.33 18.60 -9.36
CA ILE A 93 -6.39 18.12 -10.24
C ILE A 93 -7.47 19.21 -10.30
N ALA A 94 -7.93 19.55 -11.51
CA ALA A 94 -9.03 20.50 -11.68
C ALA A 94 -10.33 19.97 -11.04
N HIS A 95 -11.16 20.87 -10.50
CA HIS A 95 -12.50 20.49 -10.05
C HIS A 95 -13.26 19.76 -11.16
N THR A 96 -13.89 18.66 -10.80
CA THR A 96 -14.48 17.68 -11.73
C THR A 96 -15.72 17.06 -11.09
N ASP A 97 -16.54 16.35 -11.87
CA ASP A 97 -17.71 15.66 -11.33
C ASP A 97 -17.34 14.54 -10.33
N PRO A 98 -18.28 14.16 -9.43
CA PRO A 98 -18.02 13.21 -8.36
C PRO A 98 -17.57 11.82 -8.83
N LEU A 99 -17.93 11.38 -10.03
CA LEU A 99 -17.50 10.08 -10.56
C LEU A 99 -16.01 10.11 -10.85
N ARG A 100 -15.58 11.06 -11.69
CA ARG A 100 -14.18 11.20 -12.07
C ARG A 100 -13.31 11.55 -10.87
N GLU A 101 -13.76 12.42 -9.96
CA GLU A 101 -13.06 12.73 -8.70
C GLU A 101 -12.86 11.47 -7.83
N SER A 102 -13.89 10.62 -7.70
CA SER A 102 -13.78 9.38 -6.92
C SER A 102 -12.85 8.35 -7.55
N LEU A 103 -12.88 8.20 -8.88
CA LEU A 103 -12.01 7.27 -9.61
C LEU A 103 -10.54 7.70 -9.53
N ILE A 104 -10.27 9.00 -9.68
CA ILE A 104 -8.91 9.54 -9.51
C ILE A 104 -8.45 9.30 -8.07
N GLY A 105 -9.26 9.65 -7.08
CA GLY A 105 -8.96 9.40 -5.67
C GLY A 105 -8.69 7.93 -5.32
N ALA A 106 -9.38 6.99 -5.98
CA ALA A 106 -9.15 5.55 -5.81
C ALA A 106 -7.97 5.00 -6.61
N ALA A 107 -7.43 5.76 -7.57
CA ALA A 107 -6.42 5.27 -8.50
C ALA A 107 -5.16 4.74 -7.80
N PRO A 108 -4.56 5.41 -6.79
CA PRO A 108 -3.38 4.88 -6.11
C PRO A 108 -3.62 3.52 -5.47
N LEU A 109 -4.77 3.31 -4.84
CA LEU A 109 -5.13 2.04 -4.23
C LEU A 109 -5.30 0.94 -5.29
N LEU A 110 -6.03 1.23 -6.37
CA LEU A 110 -6.28 0.29 -7.46
C LEU A 110 -5.00 -0.10 -8.21
N VAL A 111 -4.23 0.89 -8.66
CA VAL A 111 -2.99 0.68 -9.41
C VAL A 111 -1.94 -0.01 -8.54
N SER A 112 -1.79 0.39 -7.27
CA SER A 112 -0.86 -0.26 -6.34
C SER A 112 -1.25 -1.71 -6.07
N SER A 113 -2.55 -1.99 -5.89
CA SER A 113 -3.03 -3.36 -5.68
C SER A 113 -2.73 -4.25 -6.89
N LEU A 114 -3.00 -3.76 -8.10
CA LEU A 114 -2.69 -4.47 -9.34
C LEU A 114 -1.18 -4.68 -9.52
N LEU A 115 -0.37 -3.68 -9.16
CA LEU A 115 1.08 -3.78 -9.24
C LEU A 115 1.63 -4.80 -8.23
N LEU A 116 1.09 -4.86 -7.01
CA LEU A 116 1.49 -5.85 -6.01
C LEU A 116 1.10 -7.29 -6.42
N VAL A 117 -0.07 -7.47 -7.03
CA VAL A 117 -0.51 -8.74 -7.64
C VAL A 117 0.48 -9.13 -8.74
N ALA A 118 0.79 -8.22 -9.68
CA ALA A 118 1.72 -8.48 -10.77
C ALA A 118 3.14 -8.83 -10.26
N LEU A 119 3.65 -8.08 -9.29
CA LEU A 119 4.93 -8.33 -8.64
C LEU A 119 4.94 -9.70 -7.93
N SER A 120 3.86 -10.05 -7.24
CA SER A 120 3.74 -11.35 -6.54
C SER A 120 3.75 -12.52 -7.52
N ARG A 121 3.02 -12.42 -8.64
CA ARG A 121 3.01 -13.43 -9.71
C ARG A 121 4.35 -13.56 -10.40
N TRP A 122 5.03 -12.44 -10.65
CA TRP A 122 6.36 -12.45 -11.26
C TRP A 122 7.40 -13.11 -10.35
N GLN A 123 7.40 -12.78 -9.06
CA GLN A 123 8.37 -13.31 -8.12
C GLN A 123 8.07 -14.76 -7.71
N PHE A 124 6.80 -15.15 -7.57
CA PHE A 124 6.40 -16.48 -7.10
C PHE A 124 5.37 -17.16 -8.03
N PRO A 125 5.71 -17.42 -9.31
CA PRO A 125 4.77 -17.98 -10.27
C PRO A 125 4.24 -19.36 -9.85
N THR A 126 5.06 -20.14 -9.13
CA THR A 126 4.70 -21.47 -8.66
C THR A 126 3.77 -21.47 -7.44
N LEU A 127 3.79 -20.40 -6.62
CA LEU A 127 2.88 -20.28 -5.47
C LEU A 127 1.43 -20.01 -5.91
N PHE A 128 1.27 -19.37 -7.07
CA PHE A 128 -0.02 -18.98 -7.63
C PHE A 128 -0.47 -19.87 -8.79
N ALA A 129 0.31 -20.91 -9.12
CA ALA A 129 -0.10 -21.94 -10.06
C ALA A 129 -1.06 -22.93 -9.39
N SER A 130 -2.06 -23.41 -10.14
CA SER A 130 -3.10 -24.36 -9.69
C SER A 130 -2.57 -25.71 -9.21
N ASN A 131 -1.28 -25.99 -9.39
CA ASN A 131 -0.65 -27.29 -9.13
C ASN A 131 0.14 -27.33 -7.81
N LEU A 132 -0.08 -26.36 -6.90
CA LEU A 132 0.63 -26.26 -5.63
C LEU A 132 0.57 -27.55 -4.79
N SER A 133 -0.54 -28.30 -4.90
CA SER A 133 -0.75 -29.59 -4.22
C SER A 133 0.20 -30.71 -4.65
N LEU A 134 0.91 -30.55 -5.78
CA LEU A 134 1.89 -31.52 -6.28
C LEU A 134 3.33 -31.19 -5.84
N ILE A 135 3.55 -30.07 -5.15
CA ILE A 135 4.89 -29.62 -4.76
C ILE A 135 5.21 -30.12 -3.35
N SER A 136 6.25 -30.95 -3.23
CA SER A 136 6.77 -31.39 -1.92
C SER A 136 7.18 -30.18 -1.05
N PRO A 137 6.86 -30.18 0.27
CA PRO A 137 7.28 -29.11 1.19
C PRO A 137 8.79 -28.84 1.16
N LEU A 138 9.60 -29.88 0.99
CA LEU A 138 11.05 -29.75 0.89
C LEU A 138 11.46 -28.95 -0.36
N ASN A 139 10.77 -29.16 -1.48
CA ASN A 139 11.02 -28.43 -2.73
C ASN A 139 10.55 -26.98 -2.64
N LEU A 140 9.52 -26.67 -1.84
CA LEU A 140 9.14 -25.28 -1.57
C LEU A 140 10.24 -24.57 -0.78
N LEU A 141 10.79 -25.19 0.26
CA LEU A 141 11.85 -24.59 1.08
C LEU A 141 13.15 -24.36 0.30
N THR A 142 13.58 -25.32 -0.52
CA THR A 142 14.79 -25.16 -1.35
C THR A 142 14.61 -24.07 -2.41
N ASN A 143 13.43 -23.97 -3.03
CA ASN A 143 13.11 -22.91 -3.98
C ASN A 143 13.08 -21.52 -3.33
N LEU A 144 12.54 -21.42 -2.11
CA LEU A 144 12.54 -20.17 -1.35
C LEU A 144 13.97 -19.74 -0.99
N TYR A 145 14.79 -20.67 -0.49
CA TYR A 145 16.19 -20.39 -0.16
C TYR A 145 16.99 -19.91 -1.38
N ALA A 146 16.86 -20.59 -2.53
CA ALA A 146 17.50 -20.18 -3.77
C ALA A 146 17.04 -18.78 -4.23
N LYS A 147 15.75 -18.45 -4.07
CA LYS A 147 15.24 -17.11 -4.38
C LYS A 147 15.84 -16.04 -3.48
N LEU A 148 16.03 -16.30 -2.18
CA LEU A 148 16.63 -15.32 -1.25
C LEU A 148 18.08 -14.95 -1.60
N GLN A 149 18.79 -15.81 -2.35
CA GLN A 149 20.13 -15.51 -2.85
C GLN A 149 20.13 -14.54 -4.05
N SER A 150 18.99 -14.35 -4.71
CA SER A 150 18.89 -13.46 -5.87
C SER A 150 18.71 -11.99 -5.46
N PRO A 151 19.53 -11.04 -5.98
CA PRO A 151 19.34 -9.61 -5.75
C PRO A 151 17.96 -9.09 -6.16
N LEU A 152 17.36 -9.69 -7.20
CA LEU A 152 16.03 -9.31 -7.68
C LEU A 152 14.94 -9.56 -6.64
N THR A 153 15.11 -10.57 -5.77
CA THR A 153 14.19 -10.85 -4.68
C THR A 153 14.19 -9.71 -3.66
N TRP A 154 15.35 -9.13 -3.36
CA TRP A 154 15.47 -8.00 -2.45
C TRP A 154 14.90 -6.71 -3.03
N LEU A 155 15.09 -6.48 -4.34
CA LEU A 155 14.41 -5.40 -5.04
C LEU A 155 12.89 -5.58 -4.99
N TRP A 156 12.39 -6.80 -5.19
CA TRP A 156 10.96 -7.12 -5.07
C TRP A 156 10.42 -6.86 -3.67
N PHE A 157 11.15 -7.26 -2.61
CA PHE A 157 10.79 -6.96 -1.22
C PHE A 157 10.70 -5.46 -1.00
N TYR A 158 11.70 -4.71 -1.47
CA TYR A 158 11.74 -3.25 -1.35
C TYR A 158 10.58 -2.57 -2.10
N LEU A 159 10.30 -2.96 -3.34
CA LEU A 159 9.18 -2.41 -4.11
C LEU A 159 7.83 -2.75 -3.46
N THR A 160 7.65 -4.00 -3.03
CA THR A 160 6.44 -4.45 -2.32
C THR A 160 6.23 -3.63 -1.06
N PHE A 161 7.27 -3.47 -0.24
CA PHE A 161 7.25 -2.67 0.98
C PHE A 161 6.90 -1.20 0.71
N THR A 162 7.54 -0.57 -0.27
CA THR A 162 7.31 0.85 -0.57
C THR A 162 5.91 1.10 -1.12
N ILE A 163 5.47 0.31 -2.10
CA ILE A 163 4.13 0.43 -2.71
C ILE A 163 3.04 0.15 -1.67
N ALA A 164 3.20 -0.89 -0.85
CA ALA A 164 2.21 -1.22 0.17
C ALA A 164 2.08 -0.17 1.28
N ASN A 165 3.19 0.49 1.64
CA ASN A 165 3.16 1.56 2.64
C ASN A 165 2.65 2.91 2.10
N THR A 166 2.55 3.10 0.78
CA THR A 166 2.13 4.37 0.15
C THR A 166 0.79 4.30 -0.59
N MET A 167 0.18 3.13 -0.77
CA MET A 167 -1.08 2.98 -1.51
C MET A 167 -2.32 3.64 -0.89
N PHE A 168 -2.19 4.17 0.33
CA PHE A 168 -3.30 4.66 1.11
C PHE A 168 -3.84 5.99 0.60
N THR A 169 -5.15 6.04 0.41
CA THR A 169 -5.86 7.26 0.00
C THR A 169 -5.96 8.27 1.14
N SER A 170 -5.67 9.52 0.84
CA SER A 170 -5.77 10.66 1.76
C SER A 170 -7.23 11.03 2.06
N GLN A 171 -7.44 12.12 2.81
CA GLN A 171 -8.79 12.65 3.05
C GLN A 171 -9.35 13.33 1.79
N SER A 172 -8.52 14.08 1.05
CA SER A 172 -8.93 14.69 -0.22
C SER A 172 -9.32 13.64 -1.25
N ASP A 173 -8.59 12.51 -1.33
CA ASP A 173 -8.85 11.44 -2.30
C ASP A 173 -10.20 10.76 -2.11
N ARG A 174 -10.72 10.76 -0.87
CA ARG A 174 -11.97 10.07 -0.52
C ARG A 174 -13.18 11.01 -0.51
N ARG A 175 -12.99 12.29 -0.83
CA ARG A 175 -14.03 13.32 -0.72
C ARG A 175 -15.29 12.97 -1.49
N ALA A 176 -15.15 12.45 -2.71
CA ALA A 176 -16.27 12.11 -3.57
C ALA A 176 -16.79 10.67 -3.39
N TRP A 177 -16.11 9.82 -2.62
CA TRP A 177 -16.47 8.40 -2.47
C TRP A 177 -17.89 8.10 -1.96
N PRO A 178 -18.52 8.92 -1.09
CA PRO A 178 -19.91 8.69 -0.73
C PRO A 178 -20.84 8.59 -1.95
N PHE A 179 -20.57 9.36 -3.01
CA PHE A 179 -21.30 9.28 -4.27
C PHE A 179 -21.09 7.92 -4.96
N ILE A 180 -19.83 7.49 -5.12
CA ILE A 180 -19.51 6.22 -5.78
C ILE A 180 -20.06 5.02 -5.01
N VAL A 181 -20.01 5.05 -3.67
CA VAL A 181 -20.57 3.99 -2.83
C VAL A 181 -22.08 3.91 -3.01
N GLY A 182 -22.77 5.06 -3.01
CA GLY A 182 -24.21 5.11 -3.28
C GLY A 182 -24.58 4.55 -4.65
N LEU A 183 -23.82 4.91 -5.69
CA LEU A 183 -24.01 4.39 -7.05
C LEU A 183 -23.82 2.86 -7.12
N VAL A 184 -22.72 2.36 -6.54
CA VAL A 184 -22.41 0.92 -6.55
C VAL A 184 -23.51 0.13 -5.82
N LEU A 185 -23.97 0.62 -4.67
CA LEU A 185 -25.08 -0.02 -3.94
C LEU A 185 -26.38 -0.04 -4.77
N MET A 186 -26.70 1.06 -5.46
CA MET A 186 -27.86 1.13 -6.36
C MET A 186 -27.76 0.10 -7.49
N LEU A 187 -26.59 -0.01 -8.14
CA LEU A 187 -26.36 -0.99 -9.20
C LEU A 187 -26.47 -2.43 -8.67
N ILE A 188 -25.90 -2.73 -7.49
CA ILE A 188 -26.02 -4.06 -6.87
C ILE A 188 -27.49 -4.42 -6.64
N VAL A 189 -28.28 -3.49 -6.09
CA VAL A 189 -29.73 -3.70 -5.88
C VAL A 189 -30.45 -3.92 -7.21
N PHE A 190 -30.16 -3.10 -8.22
CA PHE A 190 -30.75 -3.22 -9.55
C PHE A 190 -30.45 -4.57 -10.22
N PHE A 191 -29.17 -4.98 -10.28
CA PHE A 191 -28.80 -6.26 -10.90
C PHE A 191 -29.27 -7.47 -10.12
N SER A 192 -29.34 -7.37 -8.78
CA SER A 192 -29.92 -8.42 -7.93
C SER A 192 -31.41 -8.60 -8.22
N ALA A 193 -32.15 -7.51 -8.43
CA ALA A 193 -33.56 -7.57 -8.80
C ALA A 193 -33.81 -8.26 -10.15
N LEU A 194 -32.82 -8.21 -11.06
CA LEU A 194 -32.88 -8.83 -12.39
C LEU A 194 -32.36 -10.28 -12.43
N ASN A 195 -31.92 -10.86 -11.30
CA ASN A 195 -31.28 -12.18 -11.22
C ASN A 195 -30.03 -12.35 -12.11
N LEU A 196 -29.43 -11.25 -12.59
CA LEU A 196 -28.25 -11.26 -13.45
C LEU A 196 -26.95 -11.58 -12.70
N VAL A 197 -27.00 -11.66 -11.37
CA VAL A 197 -25.84 -11.91 -10.50
C VAL A 197 -25.40 -13.39 -10.53
N GLN A 198 -26.32 -14.33 -10.77
CA GLN A 198 -26.02 -15.77 -10.69
C GLN A 198 -25.10 -16.27 -11.82
N SER A 199 -25.19 -15.70 -13.02
CA SER A 199 -24.40 -16.15 -14.18
C SER A 199 -22.94 -15.70 -14.14
N LEU A 200 -22.65 -14.54 -13.55
CA LEU A 200 -21.29 -13.99 -13.43
C LEU A 200 -20.65 -14.26 -12.07
N GLY A 201 -21.45 -14.64 -11.06
CA GLY A 201 -21.02 -14.76 -9.68
C GLY A 201 -19.86 -15.73 -9.46
N ALA A 202 -19.85 -16.89 -10.12
CA ALA A 202 -18.80 -17.89 -9.94
C ALA A 202 -17.43 -17.41 -10.46
N ILE A 203 -17.40 -16.85 -11.68
CA ILE A 203 -16.17 -16.32 -12.30
C ILE A 203 -15.62 -15.16 -11.48
N ILE A 204 -16.49 -14.25 -11.05
CA ILE A 204 -16.10 -13.10 -10.21
C ILE A 204 -15.57 -13.57 -8.86
N LEU A 205 -16.23 -14.55 -8.23
CA LEU A 205 -15.82 -15.08 -6.94
C LEU A 205 -14.44 -15.74 -7.02
N GLU A 206 -14.18 -16.55 -8.05
CA GLU A 206 -12.89 -17.21 -8.26
C GLU A 206 -11.77 -16.19 -8.49
N ALA A 207 -11.97 -15.26 -9.44
CA ALA A 207 -11.02 -14.20 -9.73
C ALA A 207 -10.73 -13.32 -8.50
N SER A 208 -11.78 -12.96 -7.74
CA SER A 208 -11.65 -12.18 -6.51
C SER A 208 -10.89 -12.94 -5.43
N THR A 209 -11.18 -14.24 -5.27
CA THR A 209 -10.48 -15.10 -4.30
C THR A 209 -8.99 -15.15 -4.59
N GLN A 210 -8.61 -15.28 -5.87
CA GLN A 210 -7.21 -15.32 -6.28
C GLN A 210 -6.50 -13.97 -6.00
N VAL A 211 -7.10 -12.86 -6.43
CA VAL A 211 -6.53 -11.51 -6.19
C VAL A 211 -6.40 -11.20 -4.71
N ILE A 212 -7.42 -11.50 -3.90
CA ILE A 212 -7.39 -11.26 -2.45
C ILE A 212 -6.30 -12.11 -1.79
N SER A 213 -6.13 -13.37 -2.20
CA SER A 213 -5.06 -14.24 -1.69
C SER A 213 -3.67 -13.67 -1.97
N GLU A 214 -3.45 -13.17 -3.19
CA GLU A 214 -2.20 -12.54 -3.61
C GLU A 214 -1.89 -11.27 -2.81
N LEU A 215 -2.89 -10.39 -2.65
CA LEU A 215 -2.74 -9.18 -1.83
C LEU A 215 -2.49 -9.52 -0.36
N ASN A 216 -3.16 -10.53 0.18
CA ASN A 216 -2.94 -10.99 1.55
C ASN A 216 -1.50 -11.42 1.79
N ILE A 217 -0.88 -12.12 0.84
CA ILE A 217 0.52 -12.52 0.93
C ILE A 217 1.42 -11.28 0.93
N ALA A 218 1.21 -10.36 -0.03
CA ALA A 218 1.99 -9.13 -0.12
C ALA A 218 1.88 -8.27 1.16
N PHE A 219 0.67 -8.12 1.70
CA PHE A 219 0.43 -7.34 2.91
C PHE A 219 1.00 -8.00 4.15
N THR A 220 0.81 -9.31 4.32
CA THR A 220 1.37 -10.05 5.46
C THR A 220 2.89 -9.95 5.51
N LEU A 221 3.53 -10.06 4.34
CA LEU A 221 4.96 -9.93 4.20
C LEU A 221 5.46 -8.50 4.46
N THR A 222 4.72 -7.50 3.98
CA THR A 222 5.01 -6.09 4.31
C THR A 222 4.88 -5.82 5.80
N ILE A 223 3.82 -6.31 6.46
CA ILE A 223 3.63 -6.20 7.92
C ILE A 223 4.82 -6.82 8.67
N ALA A 224 5.31 -7.99 8.23
CA ALA A 224 6.46 -8.62 8.85
C ALA A 224 7.73 -7.75 8.75
N VAL A 225 7.96 -7.13 7.58
CA VAL A 225 9.06 -6.18 7.37
C VAL A 225 8.88 -4.93 8.24
N ASP A 226 7.68 -4.37 8.30
CA ASP A 226 7.37 -3.19 9.11
C ASP A 226 7.63 -3.46 10.60
N LEU A 227 7.17 -4.59 11.12
CA LEU A 227 7.37 -4.99 12.51
C LEU A 227 8.86 -5.21 12.82
N PHE A 228 9.60 -5.82 11.90
CA PHE A 228 11.04 -5.98 12.02
C PHE A 228 11.76 -4.62 12.07
N LEU A 229 11.45 -3.72 11.14
CA LEU A 229 12.01 -2.37 11.09
C LEU A 229 11.65 -1.57 12.35
N LEU A 230 10.40 -1.61 12.80
CA LEU A 230 9.97 -0.95 14.03
C LEU A 230 10.74 -1.46 15.24
N SER A 231 10.89 -2.78 15.37
CA SER A 231 11.64 -3.40 16.47
C SER A 231 13.09 -2.96 16.46
N PHE A 232 13.72 -2.99 15.27
CA PHE A 232 15.09 -2.54 15.06
C PHE A 232 15.29 -1.06 15.39
N LEU A 233 14.44 -0.16 14.86
CA LEU A 233 14.54 1.28 15.09
C LEU A 233 14.24 1.65 16.54
N THR A 234 13.35 0.93 17.21
CA THR A 234 13.09 1.11 18.64
C THR A 234 14.32 0.73 19.47
N LEU A 235 14.97 -0.40 19.15
CA LEU A 235 16.21 -0.81 19.82
C LEU A 235 17.32 0.22 19.58
N LEU A 236 17.50 0.66 18.34
CA LEU A 236 18.47 1.68 17.97
C LEU A 236 18.22 2.99 18.73
N SER A 237 16.96 3.43 18.81
CA SER A 237 16.58 4.63 19.55
C SER A 237 16.93 4.53 21.03
N ARG A 238 16.73 3.36 21.64
CA ARG A 238 17.11 3.11 23.04
C ARG A 238 18.62 3.19 23.23
N VAL A 239 19.40 2.57 22.34
CA VAL A 239 20.87 2.62 22.39
C VAL A 239 21.37 4.07 22.24
N VAL A 240 20.85 4.81 21.25
CA VAL A 240 21.21 6.21 21.04
C VAL A 240 20.80 7.08 22.23
N SER A 241 19.63 6.86 22.82
CA SER A 241 19.17 7.58 24.01
C SER A 241 20.08 7.35 25.21
N TRP A 242 20.56 6.12 25.40
CA TRP A 242 21.48 5.75 26.46
C TRP A 242 22.84 6.41 26.28
N ILE A 243 23.40 6.39 25.06
CA ILE A 243 24.69 7.01 24.75
C ILE A 243 24.63 8.54 24.86
N THR A 244 23.55 9.16 24.38
CA THR A 244 23.43 10.62 24.34
C THR A 244 22.88 11.24 25.62
N GLY A 245 22.33 10.44 26.54
CA GLY A 245 21.61 10.88 27.73
C GLY A 245 20.29 11.60 27.43
N ARG A 246 19.82 11.57 26.17
CA ARG A 246 18.61 12.29 25.71
C ARG A 246 17.41 11.36 25.76
N LYS A 247 16.25 11.87 26.20
CA LYS A 247 14.97 11.14 26.13
C LYS A 247 14.07 11.76 25.07
N LEU A 248 13.38 10.91 24.33
CA LEU A 248 12.24 11.35 23.52
C LEU A 248 11.12 11.74 24.49
N ALA A 249 10.57 12.95 24.35
CA ALA A 249 9.30 13.26 24.97
C ALA A 249 8.27 12.27 24.41
N SER A 250 7.60 11.51 25.28
CA SER A 250 6.51 10.63 24.86
C SER A 250 5.41 11.49 24.24
N TRP A 251 5.11 11.25 22.97
CA TRP A 251 3.94 11.81 22.28
C TRP A 251 2.75 10.88 22.46
#